data_AF-A0A6A7MES6-F1
#
_entry.id   AF-A0A6A7MES6-F1
#
_cell.length_a   1.000
_cell.length_b   1.000
_cell.length_c   1.000
_cell.angle_alpha   90.00
_cell.angle_beta   90.00
_cell.angle_gamma   90.00
#
_symmetry.space_group_name_H-M   'P 1'
#
loop_
_entity.id
_entity.type
_entity.pdbx_description
1 polymer ?
#
loop_
_entity_poly.entity_id
_entity_poly.type
_entity_poly.pdbx_seq_one_letter_code
_entity_poly.pdbx_strand_id
1 'polypeptide(L)'
;MPDTIYQKPRPAGRKGETVVTSTCGHNCGGRCVVNAHVADDRIVRISTDPARWRPELPPLHACARGVGQIERLYHKDRLKYPMRRTGPRGEI
;
A
#
# COMPACT_ATOMS: atom_id res chain seq x y z
N MET A 1 -7.91 0.99 -26.13
CA MET A 1 -8.37 1.20 -24.74
C MET A 1 -7.74 2.48 -24.26
N PRO A 2 -8.48 3.49 -23.79
CA PRO A 2 -7.85 4.68 -23.22
C PRO A 2 -7.00 4.23 -22.02
N ASP A 3 -5.81 4.81 -21.90
CA ASP A 3 -4.91 4.54 -20.79
C ASP A 3 -5.64 4.85 -19.48
N THR A 4 -6.01 3.82 -18.73
CA THR A 4 -6.57 3.97 -17.40
C THR A 4 -5.54 4.65 -16.51
N ILE A 5 -5.98 5.40 -15.51
CA ILE A 5 -5.13 6.01 -14.47
C ILE A 5 -4.09 5.05 -13.86
N TYR A 6 -4.37 3.74 -13.87
CA TYR A 6 -3.49 2.67 -13.41
C TYR A 6 -2.33 2.33 -14.36
N GLN A 7 -2.38 2.82 -15.61
CA GLN A 7 -1.37 2.58 -16.65
C GLN A 7 -0.32 3.70 -16.72
N LYS A 8 -0.45 4.78 -15.93
CA LYS A 8 0.61 5.81 -15.84
C LYS A 8 1.93 5.19 -15.35
N PRO A 9 3.08 5.66 -15.86
CA PRO A 9 4.38 5.14 -15.45
C PRO A 9 4.56 5.24 -13.94
N ARG A 10 5.01 4.13 -13.34
CA ARG A 10 5.32 4.08 -11.90
C ARG A 10 6.43 5.10 -11.61
N PRO A 11 6.42 5.77 -10.45
CA PRO A 11 7.56 6.60 -10.07
C PRO A 11 8.83 5.76 -10.06
N ALA A 12 9.93 6.33 -10.56
CA ALA A 12 11.21 5.66 -10.53
C ALA A 12 11.65 5.40 -9.08
N GLY A 13 12.14 4.18 -8.82
CA GLY A 13 12.78 3.84 -7.56
C GLY A 13 14.17 4.46 -7.45
N ARG A 14 14.71 4.52 -6.23
CA ARG A 14 16.13 4.79 -5.98
C ARG A 14 16.97 3.59 -6.44
N LYS A 15 18.30 3.77 -6.50
CA LYS A 15 19.22 2.67 -6.83
C LYS A 15 19.00 1.50 -5.86
N GLY A 16 18.73 0.30 -6.40
CA GLY A 16 18.44 -0.91 -5.60
C GLY A 16 16.99 -1.04 -5.11
N GLU A 17 16.09 -0.12 -5.50
CA GLU A 17 14.69 -0.11 -5.09
C GLU A 17 13.78 -0.42 -6.29
N THR A 18 12.83 -1.34 -6.12
CA THR A 18 11.75 -1.58 -7.09
C THR A 18 10.47 -0.91 -6.61
N VAL A 19 9.72 -0.26 -7.51
CA VAL A 19 8.46 0.40 -7.17
C VAL A 19 7.27 -0.37 -7.71
N VAL A 20 6.37 -0.75 -6.79
CA VAL A 20 5.11 -1.45 -7.10
C VAL A 20 3.95 -0.53 -6.76
N THR A 21 3.17 -0.16 -7.78
CA THR A 21 1.96 0.66 -7.61
C THR A 21 0.76 -0.23 -7.29
N SER A 22 -0.03 0.19 -6.30
CA SER A 22 -1.25 -0.49 -5.88
C SER A 22 -2.28 0.52 -5.38
N THR A 23 -3.43 0.01 -4.92
CA THR A 23 -4.44 0.79 -4.21
C THR A 23 -4.25 0.67 -2.70
N CYS A 24 -4.60 1.72 -1.96
CA CYS A 24 -4.48 1.77 -0.51
C CYS A 24 -5.36 0.70 0.17
N GLY A 25 -4.72 -0.22 0.90
CA GLY A 25 -5.38 -1.28 1.67
C GLY A 25 -6.07 -0.83 2.97
N HIS A 26 -6.22 0.48 3.22
CA HIS A 26 -6.92 0.96 4.41
C HIS A 26 -8.44 0.72 4.36
N ASN A 27 -9.00 0.45 3.18
CA ASN A 27 -10.41 0.09 2.98
C ASN A 27 -11.42 1.18 3.40
N CYS A 28 -11.05 2.46 3.38
CA CYS A 28 -11.99 3.58 3.62
C CYS A 28 -12.83 3.97 2.39
N GLY A 29 -12.89 3.13 1.36
CA GLY A 29 -13.59 3.42 0.08
C GLY A 29 -12.86 4.38 -0.87
N GLY A 30 -11.91 5.19 -0.38
CA GLY A 30 -11.21 6.20 -1.19
C GLY A 30 -10.28 5.66 -2.27
N ARG A 31 -9.88 4.38 -2.20
CA ARG A 31 -9.06 3.68 -3.22
C ARG A 31 -7.82 4.45 -3.69
N CYS A 32 -7.21 5.23 -2.79
CA CYS A 32 -6.05 6.08 -3.08
C CYS A 32 -4.92 5.29 -3.74
N VAL A 33 -4.17 5.92 -4.63
CA VAL A 33 -2.98 5.31 -5.24
C VAL A 33 -1.83 5.36 -4.24
N VAL A 34 -1.20 4.21 -4.04
CA VAL A 34 0.00 4.04 -3.22
C VAL A 34 1.09 3.38 -4.03
N ASN A 35 2.32 3.85 -3.85
CA ASN A 35 3.52 3.30 -4.47
C ASN A 35 4.36 2.68 -3.36
N ALA A 36 4.40 1.36 -3.33
CA ALA A 36 5.25 0.58 -2.44
C ALA A 36 6.66 0.55 -3.01
N HIS A 37 7.60 1.03 -2.21
CA HIS A 37 9.01 1.01 -2.53
C HIS A 37 9.67 -0.18 -1.85
N VAL A 38 10.25 -1.08 -2.64
CA VAL A 38 10.74 -2.38 -2.22
C VAL A 38 12.26 -2.44 -2.35
N ALA A 39 12.95 -2.80 -1.28
CA ALA A 39 14.38 -3.12 -1.25
C ALA A 39 14.58 -4.38 -0.39
N ASP A 40 15.48 -5.27 -0.81
CA ASP A 40 15.77 -6.53 -0.12
C ASP A 40 14.51 -7.32 0.27
N ASP A 41 13.59 -7.50 -0.70
CA ASP A 41 12.28 -8.17 -0.54
C ASP A 41 11.36 -7.60 0.55
N ARG A 42 11.58 -6.35 0.95
CA ARG A 42 10.78 -5.65 1.95
C ARG A 42 10.31 -4.30 1.45
N ILE A 43 9.08 -3.92 1.81
CA ILE A 43 8.60 -2.56 1.61
C ILE A 43 9.35 -1.68 2.62
N VAL A 44 10.13 -0.72 2.14
CA VAL A 44 10.89 0.22 2.98
C VAL A 44 10.19 1.57 3.11
N ARG A 45 9.29 1.89 2.16
CA ARG A 45 8.54 3.14 2.15
C ARG A 45 7.27 2.98 1.32
N ILE A 46 6.22 3.69 1.71
CA ILE A 46 5.04 3.89 0.88
C ILE A 46 4.98 5.38 0.53
N SER A 47 4.72 5.70 -0.73
CA SER A 47 4.42 7.06 -1.16
C SER A 47 3.08 7.10 -1.88
N THR A 48 2.62 8.29 -2.20
CA THR A 48 1.33 8.48 -2.85
C THR A 48 1.45 8.77 -4.34
N ASP A 49 0.31 8.95 -5.02
CA ASP A 49 0.22 9.51 -6.36
C ASP A 49 1.05 10.79 -6.46
N PRO A 50 2.10 10.84 -7.29
CA PRO A 50 2.92 12.03 -7.46
C PRO A 50 2.34 12.97 -8.52
N ALA A 51 1.23 12.62 -9.17
CA ALA A 51 0.65 13.43 -10.22
C ALA A 51 0.24 14.81 -9.69
N ARG A 52 0.52 15.84 -10.48
CA ARG A 52 0.01 17.19 -10.23
C ARG A 52 -1.49 17.22 -10.48
N TRP A 53 -2.17 18.08 -9.73
CA TRP A 53 -3.59 18.31 -9.92
C TRP A 53 -3.89 18.81 -11.34
N ARG A 54 -4.93 18.23 -11.95
CA ARG A 54 -5.51 18.64 -13.23
C ARG A 54 -7.03 18.53 -13.15
N PRO A 55 -7.81 19.47 -13.70
CA PRO A 55 -9.27 19.41 -13.63
C PRO A 55 -9.86 18.13 -14.23
N GLU A 56 -9.29 17.66 -15.34
CA GLU A 56 -9.77 16.47 -16.06
C GLU A 56 -9.35 15.16 -15.39
N LEU A 57 -8.32 15.20 -14.54
CA LEU A 57 -7.76 14.02 -13.90
C LEU A 57 -7.10 14.35 -12.56
N PRO A 58 -7.90 14.55 -11.49
CA PRO A 58 -7.38 14.79 -10.16
C PRO A 58 -6.56 13.57 -9.66
N PRO A 59 -5.42 13.79 -8.98
CA PRO A 59 -4.64 12.71 -8.40
C PRO A 59 -5.38 12.04 -7.25
N LEU A 60 -5.15 10.74 -7.08
CA LEU A 60 -5.73 9.95 -5.99
C LEU A 60 -4.76 9.87 -4.82
N HIS A 61 -4.48 11.02 -4.19
CA HIS A 61 -3.55 11.09 -3.07
C HIS A 61 -4.02 10.25 -1.86
N ALA A 62 -3.05 9.65 -1.20
CA ALA A 62 -3.19 8.83 -0.01
C ALA A 62 -3.00 9.72 1.21
N CYS A 63 -3.93 9.62 2.16
CA CYS A 63 -3.80 10.26 3.46
C CYS A 63 -2.70 9.59 4.31
N ALA A 64 -2.45 10.13 5.51
CA ALA A 64 -1.49 9.57 6.47
C ALA A 64 -1.71 8.07 6.74
N ARG A 65 -2.97 7.62 6.78
CA ARG A 65 -3.32 6.20 6.98
C ARG A 65 -2.94 5.30 5.79
N GLY A 66 -2.86 5.86 4.59
CA GLY A 66 -2.45 5.16 3.38
C GLY A 66 -0.93 5.04 3.27
N VAL A 67 -0.22 6.13 3.54
CA VAL A 67 1.25 6.12 3.62
C VAL A 67 1.74 5.28 4.81
N GLY A 68 1.06 5.34 5.95
CA GLY A 68 1.36 4.57 7.15
C GLY A 68 0.96 3.08 7.10
N GLN A 69 0.50 2.55 5.96
CA GLN A 69 0.14 1.12 5.86
C GLN A 69 1.31 0.17 6.15
N ILE A 70 2.55 0.64 5.98
CA ILE A 70 3.76 -0.12 6.32
C ILE A 70 3.79 -0.56 7.79
N GLU A 71 3.26 0.26 8.71
CA GLU A 71 3.19 -0.05 10.14
C GLU A 71 2.24 -1.23 10.39
N ARG A 72 1.11 -1.28 9.69
CA ARG A 72 0.16 -2.42 9.76
C ARG A 72 0.72 -3.66 9.08
N LEU A 73 1.50 -3.49 8.02
CA LEU A 73 2.15 -4.61 7.32
C LEU A 73 3.11 -5.36 8.24
N TYR A 74 3.92 -4.61 9.00
CA TYR A 74 4.97 -5.16 9.85
C TYR A 74 4.65 -5.10 11.35
N HIS A 75 3.41 -4.83 11.75
CA HIS A 75 3.02 -4.77 13.15
C HIS A 75 3.35 -6.08 13.87
N LYS A 76 3.88 -5.97 15.10
CA LYS A 76 4.31 -7.13 15.90
C LYS A 76 3.19 -8.13 16.17
N ASP A 77 1.96 -7.65 16.31
CA ASP A 77 0.78 -8.47 16.64
C ASP A 77 0.12 -9.12 15.38
N ARG A 78 0.77 -9.05 14.21
CA ARG A 78 0.29 -9.75 13.01
C ARG A 78 0.36 -11.26 13.20
N LEU A 79 -0.71 -11.97 12.82
CA LEU A 79 -0.67 -13.41 12.63
C LEU A 79 0.27 -13.75 11.47
N LYS A 80 1.38 -14.41 11.77
CA LYS A 80 2.42 -14.80 10.80
C LYS A 80 2.34 -16.25 10.37
N TYR A 81 1.65 -17.07 11.15
CA TYR A 81 1.55 -18.51 10.98
C TYR A 81 0.10 -18.97 11.12
N PRO A 82 -0.28 -20.10 10.51
CA PRO A 82 -1.55 -20.74 10.78
C PRO A 82 -1.73 -21.01 12.28
N MET A 83 -2.91 -20.69 12.80
CA MET A 83 -3.26 -20.91 14.20
C MET A 83 -4.33 -22.00 14.29
N ARG A 84 -4.20 -22.91 15.26
CA ARG A 84 -5.21 -23.94 15.55
C ARG A 84 -5.77 -23.73 16.94
N ARG A 85 -7.10 -23.61 17.07
CA ARG A 85 -7.77 -23.66 18.37
C ARG A 85 -7.69 -25.09 18.92
N THR A 86 -7.15 -25.26 20.13
CA THR A 86 -6.97 -26.57 20.78
C THR A 86 -7.89 -26.78 21.99
N GLY A 87 -8.60 -25.74 22.44
CA GLY A 87 -9.56 -25.82 23.56
C GLY A 87 -10.92 -25.18 23.25
N PRO A 88 -11.91 -25.32 24.16
CA PRO A 88 -13.21 -24.64 24.12
C PRO A 88 -13.16 -23.14 23.78
N ARG A 89 -14.27 -22.60 23.26
CA ARG A 89 -14.38 -21.16 22.97
C ARG A 89 -14.41 -20.36 24.28
N GLY A 90 -13.47 -19.42 24.44
CA GLY A 90 -13.45 -18.47 25.56
C GLY A 90 -12.52 -18.85 26.72
N GLU A 91 -11.91 -20.04 26.69
CA GLU A 91 -10.85 -20.41 27.62
C GLU A 91 -9.54 -19.71 27.22
N ILE A 92 -8.81 -19.18 28.22
CA ILE A 92 -7.51 -18.51 28.06
C ILE A 92 -6.40 -19.54 28.10
#